data_AF-A0A8S0S9M2-F1
#
_entry.id   AF-A0A8S0S9M2-F1
#
_cell.length_a   1.000
_cell.length_b   1.000
_cell.length_c   1.000
_cell.angle_alpha   90.00
_cell.angle_beta   90.00
_cell.angle_gamma   90.00
#
_symmetry.space_group_name_H-M   'P 1'
#
loop_
_entity.id
_entity.type
_entity.pdbx_description
1 polymer ?
#
loop_
_entity_poly.entity_id
_entity_poly.type
_entity_poly.pdbx_seq_one_letter_code
_entity_poly.pdbx_strand_id
1 'polypeptide(L)'
;MEAYLLRFLNPSAHVHLHPPPSLFYVSKKTSRNCNLNAKFNNEEDDLLLQVATERAFLRFQETLRPDPLFIDPYVGCLVPPGYQVNMKQHPHKHCLATKFIDDKLLTAMNNTDGLRQVVLLTDGMDTRPYRCNWPVSTIIFDLSPETIFGKSTQKVKDIGAKIPRSCLFYHIPSETFDIQQILRSKGFNGARPSLWAFQGLPIMNLANFKEILEVVSNLAMKGCLFLGELPAWLAEAEGGVKSTTRWMEKLFMSHGFNVDIIAFDEIAGNLGAESTADDYNNILFVAEHLRYSDDQMETWRREFQRIEEEGDEEGFEEL
;
A
#
# COMPACT_ATOMS: atom_id res chain seq x y z
N MET A 1 30.40 -21.10 -62.83
CA MET A 1 29.02 -21.29 -62.35
C MET A 1 28.69 -20.03 -61.57
N GLU A 2 28.21 -19.00 -62.26
CA GLU A 2 26.76 -18.75 -62.44
C GLU A 2 26.08 -18.51 -61.08
N ALA A 3 25.27 -17.49 -60.82
CA ALA A 3 24.72 -16.40 -61.61
C ALA A 3 23.67 -15.74 -60.69
N TYR A 4 23.61 -14.40 -60.65
CA TYR A 4 22.37 -13.59 -60.63
C TYR A 4 21.32 -13.86 -59.50
N LEU A 5 20.86 -12.90 -58.67
CA LEU A 5 20.21 -11.63 -59.04
C LEU A 5 19.87 -10.81 -57.77
N LEU A 6 20.21 -9.52 -57.82
CA LEU A 6 19.56 -8.43 -57.08
C LEU A 6 18.15 -8.17 -57.62
N ARG A 7 17.14 -7.98 -56.74
CA ARG A 7 15.92 -7.20 -57.02
C ARG A 7 15.42 -6.45 -55.77
N PHE A 8 15.78 -5.18 -55.69
CA PHE A 8 14.90 -4.00 -55.58
C PHE A 8 13.43 -4.16 -55.08
N LEU A 9 13.09 -3.47 -53.98
CA LEU A 9 12.18 -2.29 -53.86
C LEU A 9 11.26 -2.27 -52.61
N ASN A 10 11.57 -1.32 -51.72
CA ASN A 10 10.69 -0.30 -51.11
C ASN A 10 9.63 -0.68 -50.04
N PRO A 11 9.12 0.33 -49.26
CA PRO A 11 9.11 0.30 -47.80
C PRO A 11 7.68 0.33 -47.23
N SER A 12 7.58 0.36 -45.90
CA SER A 12 6.34 0.58 -45.13
C SER A 12 5.39 -0.62 -45.08
N ALA A 13 5.58 -1.44 -44.04
CA ALA A 13 4.46 -2.09 -43.38
C ALA A 13 4.55 -1.73 -41.90
N HIS A 14 3.70 -0.78 -41.49
CA HIS A 14 3.35 -0.59 -40.09
C HIS A 14 2.75 -1.90 -39.57
N VAL A 15 3.56 -2.69 -38.88
CA VAL A 15 3.01 -3.76 -38.04
C VAL A 15 2.51 -3.06 -36.78
N HIS A 16 1.21 -2.83 -36.74
CA HIS A 16 0.50 -2.55 -35.50
C HIS A 16 0.69 -3.74 -34.57
N LEU A 17 1.76 -3.70 -33.76
CA LEU A 17 1.91 -4.54 -32.60
C LEU A 17 0.94 -4.00 -31.55
N HIS A 18 -0.23 -4.64 -31.45
CA HIS A 18 -1.11 -4.49 -30.32
C HIS A 18 -0.32 -4.76 -29.03
N PRO A 19 -0.46 -3.94 -27.97
CA PRO A 19 0.14 -4.25 -26.69
C PRO A 19 -0.44 -5.57 -26.14
N PRO A 20 0.35 -6.36 -25.39
CA PRO A 20 -0.14 -7.60 -24.79
C PRO A 20 -1.24 -7.29 -23.76
N PRO A 21 -2.25 -8.18 -23.60
CA PRO A 21 -3.37 -7.94 -22.71
C PRO A 21 -3.00 -7.99 -21.22
N SER A 22 -3.67 -7.13 -20.46
CA SER A 22 -3.63 -6.92 -19.00
C SER A 22 -3.89 -8.19 -18.16
N LEU A 23 -3.27 -8.23 -16.98
CA LEU A 23 -3.23 -9.30 -15.97
C LEU A 23 -4.58 -9.64 -15.26
N PHE A 24 -5.70 -9.63 -15.97
CA PHE A 24 -6.97 -10.06 -15.39
C PHE A 24 -7.60 -11.17 -16.24
N TYR A 25 -7.36 -12.41 -15.82
CA TYR A 25 -7.98 -13.58 -16.41
C TYR A 25 -9.49 -13.54 -16.20
N VAL A 26 -10.22 -13.61 -17.31
CA VAL A 26 -11.68 -13.79 -17.36
C VAL A 26 -12.00 -15.28 -17.21
N SER A 27 -12.73 -15.66 -16.16
CA SER A 27 -13.54 -16.88 -16.19
C SER A 27 -15.01 -16.51 -16.09
N LYS A 28 -15.70 -16.47 -17.24
CA LYS A 28 -17.16 -16.46 -17.29
C LYS A 28 -17.66 -17.79 -16.73
N LYS A 29 -18.12 -17.82 -15.47
CA LYS A 29 -18.93 -18.94 -14.97
C LYS A 29 -20.40 -18.69 -15.28
N THR A 30 -20.85 -19.22 -16.41
CA THR A 30 -22.24 -19.67 -16.55
C THR A 30 -22.48 -20.84 -15.60
N SER A 31 -23.63 -20.82 -14.94
CA SER A 31 -24.06 -21.83 -13.97
C SER A 31 -24.04 -23.25 -14.56
N ARG A 32 -23.33 -24.19 -13.92
CA ARG A 32 -23.79 -25.53 -13.53
C ARG A 32 -22.66 -26.31 -12.85
N ASN A 33 -23.03 -27.05 -11.80
CA ASN A 33 -22.16 -27.90 -10.96
C ASN A 33 -21.08 -28.67 -11.73
N CYS A 34 -19.85 -28.67 -11.19
CA CYS A 34 -19.03 -29.86 -10.91
C CYS A 34 -17.72 -29.45 -10.20
N ASN A 35 -17.38 -30.15 -9.12
CA ASN A 35 -16.10 -30.10 -8.39
C ASN A 35 -14.92 -30.35 -9.34
N LEU A 36 -13.93 -29.46 -9.37
CA LEU A 36 -12.57 -29.71 -9.88
C LEU A 36 -11.58 -28.72 -9.23
N ASN A 37 -10.87 -29.23 -8.22
CA ASN A 37 -9.57 -28.86 -7.65
C ASN A 37 -8.92 -27.51 -8.00
N ALA A 38 -8.87 -26.64 -6.98
CA ALA A 38 -7.86 -25.60 -6.81
C ALA A 38 -6.49 -26.23 -6.54
N LYS A 39 -5.54 -26.11 -7.47
CA LYS A 39 -4.16 -26.57 -7.30
C LYS A 39 -3.08 -25.60 -7.81
N PHE A 40 -3.46 -24.45 -8.38
CA PHE A 40 -2.51 -23.43 -8.84
C PHE A 40 -2.24 -22.32 -7.81
N ASN A 41 -3.05 -22.20 -6.74
CA ASN A 41 -2.90 -21.12 -5.75
C ASN A 41 -1.89 -21.42 -4.62
N ASN A 42 -1.48 -22.67 -4.42
CA ASN A 42 -0.74 -23.02 -3.20
C ASN A 42 0.70 -22.48 -3.17
N GLU A 43 1.45 -22.52 -4.28
CA GLU A 43 2.87 -22.12 -4.27
C GLU A 43 3.07 -20.61 -4.12
N GLU A 44 2.20 -19.82 -4.76
CA GLU A 44 2.21 -18.35 -4.63
C GLU A 44 1.78 -17.92 -3.22
N ASP A 45 0.68 -18.50 -2.71
CA ASP A 45 0.24 -18.28 -1.32
C ASP A 45 1.32 -18.67 -0.30
N ASP A 46 2.06 -19.75 -0.56
CA ASP A 46 3.16 -20.20 0.29
C ASP A 46 4.34 -19.20 0.28
N LEU A 47 4.68 -18.62 -0.88
CA LEU A 47 5.72 -17.59 -0.98
C LEU A 47 5.31 -16.30 -0.26
N LEU A 48 4.07 -15.84 -0.45
CA LEU A 48 3.53 -14.66 0.24
C LEU A 48 3.53 -14.87 1.75
N LEU A 49 3.12 -16.05 2.21
CA LEU A 49 3.15 -16.43 3.61
C LEU A 49 4.58 -16.46 4.16
N GLN A 50 5.55 -16.97 3.39
CA GLN A 50 6.95 -16.99 3.79
C GLN A 50 7.48 -15.56 4.01
N VAL A 51 7.28 -14.66 3.03
CA VAL A 51 7.75 -13.26 3.13
C VAL A 51 7.08 -12.54 4.30
N ALA A 52 5.77 -12.73 4.51
CA ALA A 52 5.06 -12.16 5.66
C ALA A 52 5.61 -12.68 7.00
N THR A 53 5.92 -13.97 7.05
CA THR A 53 6.52 -14.63 8.22
C THR A 53 7.93 -14.10 8.51
N GLU A 54 8.76 -13.90 7.49
CA GLU A 54 10.10 -13.33 7.63
C GLU A 54 10.05 -11.90 8.21
N ARG A 55 9.13 -11.06 7.72
CA ARG A 55 8.92 -9.70 8.27
C ARG A 55 8.39 -9.73 9.70
N ALA A 56 7.43 -10.61 10.01
CA ALA A 56 6.97 -10.83 11.38
C ALA A 56 8.13 -11.29 12.28
N PHE A 57 9.01 -12.15 11.79
CA PHE A 57 10.19 -12.59 12.52
C PHE A 57 11.16 -11.43 12.81
N LEU A 58 11.41 -10.53 11.85
CA LEU A 58 12.21 -9.33 12.09
C LEU A 58 11.64 -8.45 13.22
N ARG A 59 10.31 -8.25 13.25
CA ARG A 59 9.63 -7.53 14.35
C ARG A 59 9.73 -8.26 15.68
N PHE A 60 9.66 -9.59 15.66
CA PHE A 60 9.85 -10.41 16.87
C PHE A 60 11.28 -10.30 17.42
N GLN A 61 12.29 -10.38 16.55
CA GLN A 61 13.68 -10.17 16.95
C GLN A 61 13.89 -8.77 17.53
N GLU A 62 13.34 -7.74 16.89
CA GLU A 62 13.40 -6.36 17.38
C GLU A 62 12.80 -6.24 18.78
N THR A 63 11.63 -6.84 19.01
CA THR A 63 10.94 -6.84 20.31
C THR A 63 11.78 -7.46 21.43
N LEU A 64 12.65 -8.43 21.11
CA LEU A 64 13.50 -9.11 22.08
C LEU A 64 14.82 -8.39 22.35
N ARG A 65 15.17 -7.34 21.59
CA ARG A 65 16.43 -6.62 21.77
C ARG A 65 16.49 -5.96 23.15
N PRO A 66 17.69 -5.81 23.76
CA PRO A 66 17.84 -5.12 25.04
C PRO A 66 17.37 -3.67 25.01
N ASP A 67 17.54 -3.00 23.86
CA ASP A 67 17.09 -1.63 23.60
C ASP A 67 16.29 -1.61 22.27
N PRO A 68 15.00 -2.01 22.32
CA PRO A 68 14.19 -2.18 21.13
C PRO A 68 13.67 -0.83 20.61
N LEU A 69 13.68 -0.63 19.30
CA LEU A 69 13.08 0.54 18.64
C LEU A 69 11.57 0.62 18.88
N PHE A 70 10.90 -0.54 18.93
CA PHE A 70 9.49 -0.69 19.26
C PHE A 70 9.24 -2.08 19.83
N ILE A 71 8.12 -2.22 20.55
CA ILE A 71 7.66 -3.49 21.12
C ILE A 71 6.41 -3.92 20.37
N ASP A 72 6.44 -5.13 19.81
CA ASP A 72 5.27 -5.80 19.25
C ASP A 72 4.90 -6.99 20.15
N PRO A 73 3.95 -6.82 21.09
CA PRO A 73 3.61 -7.87 22.03
C PRO A 73 2.85 -9.05 21.40
N TYR A 74 2.40 -8.92 20.15
CA TYR A 74 1.55 -9.92 19.50
C TYR A 74 2.28 -10.74 18.45
N VAL A 75 3.35 -10.23 17.86
CA VAL A 75 4.05 -10.90 16.74
C VAL A 75 4.60 -12.27 17.07
N GLY A 76 4.91 -12.55 18.35
CA GLY A 76 5.41 -13.86 18.78
C GLY A 76 4.49 -15.03 18.42
N CYS A 77 3.16 -14.82 18.36
CA CYS A 77 2.22 -15.89 17.95
C CYS A 77 2.17 -16.12 16.42
N LEU A 78 2.70 -15.18 15.64
CA LEU A 78 2.73 -15.23 14.17
C LEU A 78 3.98 -15.94 13.64
N VAL A 79 5.05 -15.96 14.43
CA VAL A 79 6.33 -16.60 14.08
C VAL A 79 6.27 -18.13 14.35
N PRO A 80 6.73 -18.97 13.42
CA PRO A 80 6.82 -20.41 13.64
C PRO A 80 7.78 -20.79 14.80
N PRO A 81 7.47 -21.86 15.55
CA PRO A 81 8.37 -22.34 16.59
C PRO A 81 9.71 -22.80 15.98
N GLY A 82 10.82 -22.53 16.67
CA GLY A 82 12.15 -23.00 16.27
C GLY A 82 12.97 -22.05 15.40
N TYR A 83 12.44 -20.88 15.05
CA TYR A 83 13.26 -19.81 14.46
C TYR A 83 14.36 -19.38 15.44
N GLN A 84 15.63 -19.49 15.01
CA GLN A 84 16.77 -19.07 15.82
C GLN A 84 16.86 -17.55 15.81
N VAL A 85 16.69 -16.93 16.97
CA VAL A 85 16.91 -15.50 17.16
C VAL A 85 18.41 -15.23 17.08
N ASN A 86 18.87 -14.72 15.94
CA ASN A 86 20.20 -14.15 15.83
C ASN A 86 20.15 -12.67 16.21
N MET A 87 20.69 -12.34 17.38
CA MET A 87 20.72 -10.96 17.87
C MET A 87 21.77 -10.17 17.11
N LYS A 88 21.33 -9.44 16.08
CA LYS A 88 22.16 -8.43 15.41
C LYS A 88 22.40 -7.26 16.38
N GLN A 89 23.61 -6.69 16.35
CA GLN A 89 23.96 -5.52 17.18
C GLN A 89 23.11 -4.30 16.83
N HIS A 90 22.80 -4.16 15.54
CA HIS A 90 22.11 -3.00 14.96
C HIS A 90 20.70 -3.35 14.46
N PRO A 91 19.77 -2.39 14.44
CA PRO A 91 18.42 -2.61 13.93
C PRO A 91 18.43 -2.96 12.45
N HIS A 92 17.60 -3.91 12.06
CA HIS A 92 17.34 -4.20 10.65
C HIS A 92 16.61 -3.03 9.99
N LYS A 93 16.87 -2.73 8.70
CA LYS A 93 16.20 -1.62 8.01
C LYS A 93 14.67 -1.71 8.00
N HIS A 94 14.10 -2.91 7.88
CA HIS A 94 12.65 -3.13 8.06
C HIS A 94 12.13 -2.63 9.43
N CYS A 95 12.90 -2.79 10.51
CA CYS A 95 12.53 -2.31 11.84
C CYS A 95 12.65 -0.79 11.94
N LEU A 96 13.68 -0.19 11.32
CA LEU A 96 13.78 1.27 11.18
C LEU A 96 12.59 1.85 10.42
N ALA A 97 12.20 1.24 9.29
CA ALA A 97 11.00 1.61 8.52
C ALA A 97 9.74 1.48 9.37
N THR A 98 9.59 0.38 10.10
CA THR A 98 8.44 0.15 10.99
C THR A 98 8.31 1.24 12.04
N LYS A 99 9.42 1.58 12.74
CA LYS A 99 9.45 2.65 13.74
C LYS A 99 9.11 4.01 13.12
N PHE A 100 9.72 4.33 11.98
CA PHE A 100 9.48 5.58 11.27
C PHE A 100 8.00 5.73 10.87
N ILE A 101 7.43 4.69 10.27
CA ILE A 101 6.02 4.66 9.84
C ILE A 101 5.10 4.80 11.05
N ASP A 102 5.35 4.06 12.14
CA ASP A 102 4.56 4.13 13.37
C ASP A 102 4.55 5.55 13.95
N ASP A 103 5.72 6.17 14.07
CA ASP A 103 5.84 7.52 14.61
C ASP A 103 5.13 8.55 13.74
N LYS A 104 5.27 8.45 12.42
CA LYS A 104 4.63 9.38 11.48
C LYS A 104 3.12 9.20 11.47
N LEU A 105 2.63 7.98 11.47
CA LEU A 105 1.20 7.69 11.62
C LEU A 105 0.66 8.29 12.91
N LEU A 106 1.25 7.98 14.05
CA LEU A 106 0.76 8.48 15.34
C LEU A 106 0.88 10.00 15.46
N THR A 107 1.97 10.60 14.98
CA THR A 107 2.15 12.07 15.03
C THR A 107 1.10 12.78 14.18
N ALA A 108 0.94 12.38 12.91
CA ALA A 108 -0.04 12.98 12.03
C ALA A 108 -1.48 12.71 12.50
N MET A 109 -1.75 11.48 12.97
CA MET A 109 -3.04 11.15 13.58
C MET A 109 -3.29 11.86 14.89
N ASN A 110 -2.31 12.39 15.63
CA ASN A 110 -2.60 13.20 16.81
C ASN A 110 -2.92 14.66 16.43
N ASN A 111 -2.40 15.14 15.29
CA ASN A 111 -2.53 16.52 14.84
C ASN A 111 -3.76 16.79 13.95
N THR A 112 -4.40 15.76 13.41
CA THR A 112 -5.69 15.92 12.70
C THR A 112 -6.80 16.27 13.73
N ASP A 113 -7.94 16.82 13.33
CA ASP A 113 -9.10 16.97 14.21
C ASP A 113 -10.25 16.06 13.77
N GLY A 114 -11.12 15.67 14.72
CA GLY A 114 -12.32 14.89 14.42
C GLY A 114 -12.08 13.42 14.08
N LEU A 115 -12.84 12.90 13.12
CA LEU A 115 -12.77 11.49 12.68
C LEU A 115 -11.49 11.26 11.89
N ARG A 116 -10.73 10.23 12.28
CA ARG A 116 -9.42 9.93 11.69
C ARG A 116 -9.49 8.62 10.92
N GLN A 117 -8.84 8.57 9.77
CA GLN A 117 -8.87 7.41 8.89
C GLN A 117 -7.44 7.00 8.56
N VAL A 118 -7.10 5.73 8.74
CA VAL A 118 -5.81 5.17 8.33
C VAL A 118 -6.04 3.93 7.49
N VAL A 119 -5.35 3.84 6.36
CA VAL A 119 -5.34 2.67 5.49
C VAL A 119 -3.94 2.07 5.54
N LEU A 120 -3.84 0.85 6.05
CA LEU A 120 -2.62 0.06 6.10
C LEU A 120 -2.65 -0.90 4.90
N LEU A 121 -1.66 -0.83 4.02
CA LEU A 121 -1.47 -1.77 2.93
C LEU A 121 -0.39 -2.77 3.36
N THR A 122 -0.81 -3.97 3.75
CA THR A 122 0.02 -4.91 4.54
C THR A 122 0.14 -6.29 3.91
N ASP A 123 1.06 -7.10 4.42
CA ASP A 123 1.16 -8.53 4.10
C ASP A 123 0.16 -9.41 4.85
N GLY A 124 -0.74 -8.81 5.64
CA GLY A 124 -1.74 -9.51 6.44
C GLY A 124 -1.23 -9.98 7.81
N MET A 125 0.02 -9.71 8.19
CA MET A 125 0.54 -9.99 9.54
C MET A 125 0.78 -8.71 10.37
N ASP A 126 0.19 -7.58 9.97
CA ASP A 126 0.34 -6.31 10.70
C ASP A 126 -0.42 -6.32 12.03
N THR A 127 0.28 -5.92 13.09
CA THR A 127 -0.20 -5.89 14.48
C THR A 127 -0.48 -4.46 14.97
N ARG A 128 -0.20 -3.42 14.17
CA ARG A 128 -0.49 -2.00 14.49
C ARG A 128 -1.91 -1.77 14.98
N PRO A 129 -2.96 -2.39 14.41
CA PRO A 129 -4.33 -2.21 14.92
C PRO A 129 -4.48 -2.56 16.42
N TYR A 130 -3.62 -3.44 16.93
CA TYR A 130 -3.66 -3.94 18.31
C TYR A 130 -2.61 -3.29 19.23
N ARG A 131 -1.44 -2.91 18.70
CA ARG A 131 -0.29 -2.43 19.50
C ARG A 131 -0.10 -0.91 19.51
N CYS A 132 -0.58 -0.20 18.49
CA CYS A 132 -0.42 1.25 18.44
C CYS A 132 -1.48 1.96 19.29
N ASN A 133 -1.06 3.04 19.97
CA ASN A 133 -1.95 3.89 20.77
C ASN A 133 -2.73 4.85 19.87
N TRP A 134 -3.65 4.29 19.07
CA TRP A 134 -4.47 5.06 18.15
C TRP A 134 -5.32 6.10 18.90
N PRO A 135 -5.40 7.35 18.41
CA PRO A 135 -6.30 8.34 18.98
C PRO A 135 -7.76 7.88 18.91
N VAL A 136 -8.59 8.43 19.79
CA VAL A 136 -10.03 8.16 19.77
C VAL A 136 -10.66 8.51 18.42
N SER A 137 -11.71 7.78 18.03
CA SER A 137 -12.41 7.97 16.76
C SER A 137 -11.53 7.73 15.54
N THR A 138 -10.67 6.71 15.60
CA THR A 138 -9.87 6.24 14.47
C THR A 138 -10.54 5.05 13.78
N ILE A 139 -10.70 5.13 12.46
CA ILE A 139 -11.07 4.00 11.62
C ILE A 139 -9.80 3.49 10.94
N ILE A 140 -9.53 2.19 11.12
CA ILE A 140 -8.37 1.49 10.59
C ILE A 140 -8.86 0.53 9.51
N PHE A 141 -8.36 0.71 8.30
CA PHE A 141 -8.59 -0.20 7.18
C PHE A 141 -7.30 -0.96 6.91
N ASP A 142 -7.34 -2.29 6.93
CA ASP A 142 -6.21 -3.15 6.56
C ASP A 142 -6.50 -3.77 5.20
N LEU A 143 -5.75 -3.32 4.20
CA LEU A 143 -5.76 -3.83 2.86
C LEU A 143 -4.64 -4.87 2.73
N SER A 144 -5.01 -6.14 2.67
CA SER A 144 -4.05 -7.25 2.72
C SER A 144 -4.62 -8.55 2.14
N PRO A 145 -3.76 -9.54 1.85
CA PRO A 145 -4.20 -10.86 1.40
C PRO A 145 -5.14 -11.53 2.40
N GLU A 146 -6.29 -12.02 1.93
CA GLU A 146 -7.36 -12.56 2.80
C GLU A 146 -6.91 -13.79 3.58
N THR A 147 -6.18 -14.69 2.92
CA THR A 147 -5.76 -15.96 3.50
C THR A 147 -4.78 -15.78 4.65
N ILE A 148 -3.82 -14.85 4.52
CA ILE A 148 -2.82 -14.54 5.54
C ILE A 148 -3.48 -13.76 6.70
N PHE A 149 -4.29 -12.75 6.37
CA PHE A 149 -5.03 -11.96 7.35
C PHE A 149 -5.92 -12.81 8.25
N GLY A 150 -6.68 -13.75 7.67
CA GLY A 150 -7.56 -14.63 8.44
C GLY A 150 -6.79 -15.49 9.46
N LYS A 151 -5.66 -16.07 9.04
CA LYS A 151 -4.79 -16.88 9.91
C LYS A 151 -4.14 -16.04 11.02
N SER A 152 -3.61 -14.86 10.68
CA SER A 152 -2.91 -13.99 11.63
C SER A 152 -3.87 -13.41 12.66
N THR A 153 -5.02 -12.90 12.21
CA THR A 153 -6.03 -12.29 13.06
C THR A 153 -6.61 -13.29 14.06
N GLN A 154 -6.80 -14.55 13.65
CA GLN A 154 -7.24 -15.59 14.57
C GLN A 154 -6.19 -15.81 15.67
N LYS A 155 -4.92 -16.01 15.32
CA LYS A 155 -3.83 -16.23 16.29
C LYS A 155 -3.67 -15.06 17.27
N VAL A 156 -3.73 -13.83 16.77
CA VAL A 156 -3.61 -12.61 17.58
C VAL A 156 -4.79 -12.47 18.54
N LYS A 157 -6.01 -12.84 18.11
CA LYS A 157 -7.20 -12.90 19.00
C LYS A 157 -7.10 -14.00 20.04
N ASP A 158 -6.55 -15.16 19.70
CA ASP A 158 -6.41 -16.31 20.61
C ASP A 158 -5.51 -15.98 21.82
N ILE A 159 -4.53 -15.09 21.65
CA ILE A 159 -3.68 -14.59 22.74
C ILE A 159 -4.28 -13.36 23.46
N GLY A 160 -5.52 -12.99 23.15
CA GLY A 160 -6.27 -11.95 23.85
C GLY A 160 -6.07 -10.53 23.35
N ALA A 161 -5.46 -10.33 22.17
CA ALA A 161 -5.33 -9.00 21.58
C ALA A 161 -6.70 -8.38 21.29
N LYS A 162 -6.83 -7.08 21.56
CA LYS A 162 -8.08 -6.33 21.35
C LYS A 162 -7.79 -5.01 20.67
N ILE A 163 -8.61 -4.67 19.68
CA ILE A 163 -8.64 -3.33 19.12
C ILE A 163 -9.15 -2.36 20.22
N PRO A 164 -8.55 -1.16 20.36
CA PRO A 164 -9.06 -0.15 21.29
C PRO A 164 -10.55 0.12 21.03
N ARG A 165 -11.37 0.19 22.09
CA ARG A 165 -12.84 0.34 21.96
C ARG A 165 -13.26 1.64 21.25
N SER A 166 -12.39 2.63 21.24
CA SER A 166 -12.57 3.92 20.57
C SER A 166 -12.21 3.88 19.07
N CYS A 167 -11.82 2.73 18.54
CA CYS A 167 -11.42 2.54 17.16
C CYS A 167 -12.31 1.52 16.45
N LEU A 168 -12.41 1.65 15.14
CA LEU A 168 -13.03 0.65 14.25
C LEU A 168 -11.94 0.01 13.39
N PHE A 169 -12.05 -1.29 13.16
CA PHE A 169 -11.08 -2.04 12.37
C PHE A 169 -11.78 -2.88 11.31
N TYR A 170 -11.40 -2.67 10.05
CA TYR A 170 -11.96 -3.36 8.89
C TYR A 170 -10.86 -3.94 8.00
N HIS A 171 -10.98 -5.22 7.68
CA HIS A 171 -10.17 -5.84 6.65
C HIS A 171 -10.79 -5.63 5.27
N ILE A 172 -9.93 -5.37 4.29
CA ILE A 172 -10.22 -5.15 2.89
C ILE A 172 -9.35 -6.16 2.10
N PRO A 173 -9.91 -7.25 1.57
CA PRO A 173 -9.15 -8.21 0.77
C PRO A 173 -8.47 -7.53 -0.41
N SER A 174 -7.15 -7.68 -0.53
CA SER A 174 -6.37 -7.07 -1.62
C SER A 174 -6.71 -7.63 -3.00
N GLU A 175 -7.28 -8.83 -3.05
CA GLU A 175 -7.63 -9.60 -4.23
C GLU A 175 -8.98 -9.18 -4.85
N THR A 176 -9.65 -8.19 -4.26
CA THR A 176 -10.94 -7.69 -4.73
C THR A 176 -10.82 -6.78 -5.95
N PHE A 177 -11.84 -6.79 -6.82
CA PHE A 177 -11.90 -5.96 -8.02
C PHE A 177 -12.30 -4.50 -7.75
N ASP A 178 -12.86 -4.19 -6.57
CA ASP A 178 -13.34 -2.83 -6.26
C ASP A 178 -13.00 -2.40 -4.82
N ILE A 179 -11.71 -2.18 -4.60
CA ILE A 179 -11.18 -1.68 -3.32
C ILE A 179 -11.85 -0.37 -2.92
N GLN A 180 -12.09 0.53 -3.89
CA GLN A 180 -12.65 1.85 -3.63
C GLN A 180 -14.09 1.77 -3.11
N GLN A 181 -14.95 0.99 -3.76
CA GLN A 181 -16.31 0.78 -3.31
C GLN A 181 -16.35 0.08 -1.95
N ILE A 182 -15.49 -0.90 -1.69
CA ILE A 182 -15.47 -1.60 -0.41
C ILE A 182 -15.06 -0.64 0.72
N LEU A 183 -14.00 0.15 0.55
CA LEU A 183 -13.60 1.16 1.52
C LEU A 183 -14.75 2.12 1.85
N ARG A 184 -15.41 2.65 0.82
CA ARG A 184 -16.58 3.55 0.96
C ARG A 184 -17.73 2.89 1.71
N SER A 185 -18.04 1.64 1.37
CA SER A 185 -19.10 0.86 2.05
C SER A 185 -18.79 0.60 3.53
N LYS A 186 -17.51 0.59 3.92
CA LYS A 186 -17.03 0.47 5.29
C LYS A 186 -16.88 1.82 6.00
N GLY A 187 -17.29 2.91 5.36
CA GLY A 187 -17.32 4.25 5.93
C GLY A 187 -16.09 5.11 5.65
N PHE A 188 -15.20 4.69 4.73
CA PHE A 188 -14.15 5.58 4.23
C PHE A 188 -14.78 6.79 3.53
N ASN A 189 -14.29 7.99 3.85
CA ASN A 189 -14.75 9.25 3.30
C ASN A 189 -13.57 10.00 2.69
N GLY A 190 -13.54 10.12 1.36
CA GLY A 190 -12.48 10.78 0.63
C GLY A 190 -12.50 12.30 0.73
N ALA A 191 -13.54 12.90 1.31
CA ALA A 191 -13.59 14.33 1.62
C ALA A 191 -12.99 14.66 3.01
N ARG A 192 -12.42 13.67 3.71
CA ARG A 192 -11.80 13.85 5.03
C ARG A 192 -10.33 13.41 5.03
N PRO A 193 -9.50 13.94 5.95
CA PRO A 193 -8.09 13.56 6.04
C PRO A 193 -7.93 12.05 6.26
N SER A 194 -6.93 11.48 5.60
CA SER A 194 -6.55 10.08 5.74
C SER A 194 -5.04 9.92 5.66
N LEU A 195 -4.52 8.89 6.32
CA LEU A 195 -3.12 8.46 6.19
C LEU A 195 -3.07 7.08 5.56
N TRP A 196 -2.11 6.90 4.66
CA TRP A 196 -1.92 5.66 3.92
C TRP A 196 -0.53 5.12 4.18
N ALA A 197 -0.41 3.91 4.70
CA ALA A 197 0.87 3.28 5.00
C ALA A 197 1.08 2.03 4.14
N PHE A 198 2.05 2.06 3.25
CA PHE A 198 2.44 0.91 2.44
C PHE A 198 3.61 0.16 3.08
N GLN A 199 3.32 -0.98 3.72
CA GLN A 199 4.36 -1.81 4.30
C GLN A 199 4.03 -3.28 4.16
N GLY A 200 4.60 -3.90 3.13
CA GLY A 200 4.61 -5.34 2.97
C GLY A 200 3.53 -5.91 2.07
N LEU A 201 2.53 -5.12 1.64
CA LEU A 201 1.57 -5.57 0.63
C LEU A 201 2.31 -6.14 -0.60
N PRO A 202 1.98 -7.37 -1.05
CA PRO A 202 2.64 -7.99 -2.18
C PRO A 202 2.48 -7.19 -3.48
N ILE A 203 3.59 -7.01 -4.21
CA ILE A 203 3.63 -6.34 -5.51
C ILE A 203 4.43 -7.22 -6.47
N MET A 204 3.81 -7.64 -7.57
CA MET A 204 4.46 -8.51 -8.55
C MET A 204 5.18 -7.73 -9.64
N ASN A 205 4.74 -6.51 -9.92
CA ASN A 205 5.33 -5.63 -10.91
C ASN A 205 4.92 -4.17 -10.67
N LEU A 206 5.50 -3.27 -11.45
CA LEU A 206 5.21 -1.84 -11.35
C LEU A 206 3.76 -1.48 -11.68
N ALA A 207 3.06 -2.26 -12.52
CA ALA A 207 1.65 -1.99 -12.80
C ALA A 207 0.78 -2.15 -11.55
N ASN A 208 1.02 -3.19 -10.73
CA ASN A 208 0.32 -3.36 -9.45
C ASN A 208 0.55 -2.15 -8.51
N PHE A 209 1.76 -1.60 -8.46
CA PHE A 209 2.01 -0.42 -7.65
C PHE A 209 1.37 0.86 -8.22
N LYS A 210 1.31 1.00 -9.55
CA LYS A 210 0.58 2.10 -10.22
C LYS A 210 -0.93 2.04 -9.93
N GLU A 211 -1.52 0.85 -9.91
CA GLU A 211 -2.92 0.64 -9.50
C GLU A 211 -3.15 1.09 -8.05
N ILE A 212 -2.22 0.80 -7.14
CA ILE A 212 -2.28 1.32 -5.76
C ILE A 212 -2.21 2.85 -5.75
N LEU A 213 -1.26 3.44 -6.47
CA LEU A 213 -1.17 4.90 -6.57
C LEU A 213 -2.46 5.52 -7.09
N GLU A 214 -3.12 4.90 -8.07
CA GLU A 214 -4.42 5.34 -8.59
C GLU A 214 -5.52 5.22 -7.53
N VAL A 215 -5.62 4.10 -6.81
CA VAL A 215 -6.58 3.94 -5.70
C VAL A 215 -6.37 5.00 -4.62
N VAL A 216 -5.12 5.25 -4.20
CA VAL A 216 -4.83 6.29 -3.20
C VAL A 216 -5.15 7.68 -3.76
N SER A 217 -4.80 7.96 -5.03
CA SER A 217 -5.08 9.27 -5.65
C SER A 217 -6.57 9.57 -5.74
N ASN A 218 -7.39 8.58 -6.06
CA ASN A 218 -8.84 8.77 -6.18
C ASN A 218 -9.52 8.96 -4.82
N LEU A 219 -8.99 8.33 -3.76
CA LEU A 219 -9.63 8.29 -2.44
C LEU A 219 -9.10 9.35 -1.47
N ALA A 220 -7.80 9.60 -1.44
CA ALA A 220 -7.19 10.47 -0.45
C ALA A 220 -7.45 11.94 -0.79
N MET A 221 -7.96 12.74 0.15
CA MET A 221 -8.11 14.18 -0.08
C MET A 221 -6.74 14.85 -0.31
N LYS A 222 -6.76 16.02 -0.96
CA LYS A 222 -5.57 16.86 -1.10
C LYS A 222 -4.89 17.10 0.25
N GLY A 223 -3.56 16.98 0.30
CA GLY A 223 -2.73 17.12 1.49
C GLY A 223 -2.62 15.86 2.35
N CYS A 224 -3.31 14.76 2.00
CA CYS A 224 -3.12 13.48 2.69
C CYS A 224 -1.73 12.92 2.44
N LEU A 225 -1.23 12.14 3.41
CA LEU A 225 0.08 11.50 3.31
C LEU A 225 -0.05 10.03 2.89
N PHE A 226 0.82 9.63 2.00
CA PHE A 226 1.10 8.25 1.61
C PHE A 226 2.57 7.94 1.88
N LEU A 227 2.85 7.07 2.85
CA LEU A 227 4.20 6.74 3.28
C LEU A 227 4.40 5.24 3.30
N GLY A 228 5.63 4.78 3.16
CA GLY A 228 5.87 3.35 3.14
C GLY A 228 7.23 2.95 2.60
N GLU A 229 7.38 1.67 2.34
CA GLU A 229 8.60 1.11 1.77
C GLU A 229 8.32 0.37 0.46
N LEU A 230 9.06 0.72 -0.59
CA LEU A 230 8.91 0.16 -1.93
C LEU A 230 10.14 -0.70 -2.29
N PRO A 231 9.99 -1.93 -2.79
CA PRO A 231 11.15 -2.72 -3.20
C PRO A 231 11.98 -2.04 -4.32
N ALA A 232 13.29 -1.88 -4.15
CA ALA A 232 14.12 -1.18 -5.15
C ALA A 232 14.20 -1.88 -6.50
N TRP A 233 13.98 -3.20 -6.54
CA TRP A 233 13.95 -3.96 -7.80
C TRP A 233 12.88 -3.45 -8.77
N LEU A 234 11.82 -2.78 -8.28
CA LEU A 234 10.83 -2.13 -9.14
C LEU A 234 11.42 -0.99 -9.98
N ALA A 235 12.41 -0.27 -9.43
CA ALA A 235 13.14 0.76 -10.17
C ALA A 235 14.11 0.14 -11.18
N GLU A 236 14.73 -1.00 -10.82
CA GLU A 236 15.67 -1.73 -11.68
C GLU A 236 14.98 -2.33 -12.91
N ALA A 237 13.74 -2.79 -12.76
CA ALA A 237 12.94 -3.39 -13.82
C ALA A 237 12.59 -2.43 -14.98
N GLU A 238 12.55 -1.11 -14.74
CA GLU A 238 12.25 -0.11 -15.78
C GLU A 238 13.46 0.30 -16.65
N GLY A 239 14.57 -0.45 -16.60
CA GLY A 239 15.58 -0.52 -17.66
C GLY A 239 15.89 0.82 -18.34
N GLY A 240 16.31 1.84 -17.59
CA GLY A 240 16.56 3.15 -18.19
C GLY A 240 16.78 4.31 -17.24
N VAL A 241 16.42 4.19 -15.96
CA VAL A 241 16.63 5.29 -15.01
C VAL A 241 17.95 5.13 -14.26
N LYS A 242 18.88 6.06 -14.48
CA LYS A 242 20.20 6.10 -13.81
C LYS A 242 20.13 6.52 -12.33
N SER A 243 18.97 6.96 -11.84
CA SER A 243 18.77 7.51 -10.49
C SER A 243 17.40 7.12 -9.95
N THR A 244 17.39 6.28 -8.90
CA THR A 244 16.19 5.86 -8.17
C THR A 244 15.33 7.05 -7.72
N THR A 245 15.97 8.16 -7.31
CA THR A 245 15.29 9.40 -6.93
C THR A 245 14.45 9.97 -8.06
N ARG A 246 15.05 10.18 -9.24
CA ARG A 246 14.31 10.71 -10.39
C ARG A 246 13.21 9.78 -10.87
N TRP A 247 13.40 8.46 -10.74
CA TRP A 247 12.38 7.48 -11.05
C TRP A 247 11.17 7.60 -10.11
N MET A 248 11.41 7.63 -8.79
CA MET A 248 10.37 7.82 -7.77
C MET A 248 9.61 9.14 -7.99
N GLU A 249 10.33 10.26 -8.15
CA GLU A 249 9.72 11.58 -8.41
C GLU A 249 8.79 11.53 -9.62
N LYS A 250 9.25 10.98 -10.75
CA LYS A 250 8.43 10.89 -11.97
C LYS A 250 7.21 10.00 -11.76
N LEU A 251 7.39 8.83 -11.14
CA LEU A 251 6.32 7.88 -10.87
C LEU A 251 5.21 8.49 -10.01
N PHE A 252 5.57 9.05 -8.86
CA PHE A 252 4.61 9.64 -7.92
C PHE A 252 3.97 10.91 -8.50
N MET A 253 4.73 11.79 -9.16
CA MET A 253 4.19 13.01 -9.76
C MET A 253 3.16 12.72 -10.85
N SER A 254 3.35 11.67 -11.66
CA SER A 254 2.35 11.26 -12.66
C SER A 254 0.99 10.86 -12.04
N HIS A 255 0.98 10.41 -10.78
CA HIS A 255 -0.20 10.05 -10.01
C HIS A 255 -0.62 11.14 -9.02
N GLY A 256 -0.07 12.35 -9.13
CA GLY A 256 -0.48 13.50 -8.33
C GLY A 256 0.11 13.52 -6.92
N PHE A 257 1.26 12.92 -6.70
CA PHE A 257 1.95 12.94 -5.42
C PHE A 257 3.31 13.64 -5.53
N ASN A 258 3.64 14.49 -4.55
CA ASN A 258 5.02 14.93 -4.32
C ASN A 258 5.68 13.94 -3.36
N VAL A 259 6.85 13.38 -3.69
CA VAL A 259 7.49 12.32 -2.91
C VAL A 259 8.89 12.70 -2.43
N ASP A 260 9.14 12.43 -1.16
CA ASP A 260 10.44 12.50 -0.51
C ASP A 260 10.95 11.08 -0.23
N ILE A 261 12.20 10.81 -0.59
CA ILE A 261 12.89 9.57 -0.23
C ILE A 261 13.61 9.77 1.09
N ILE A 262 13.41 8.84 2.02
CA ILE A 262 13.98 8.91 3.36
C ILE A 262 15.15 7.94 3.46
N ALA A 263 16.32 8.44 3.84
CA ALA A 263 17.50 7.61 4.02
C ALA A 263 17.44 6.83 5.33
N PHE A 264 17.70 5.52 5.29
CA PHE A 264 17.75 4.71 6.52
C PHE A 264 18.81 5.17 7.51
N ASP A 265 19.95 5.66 7.01
CA ASP A 265 21.04 6.16 7.85
C ASP A 265 20.63 7.42 8.62
N GLU A 266 19.77 8.27 8.02
CA GLU A 266 19.19 9.43 8.70
C GLU A 266 18.26 9.00 9.84
N ILE A 267 17.42 7.99 9.59
CA ILE A 267 16.52 7.44 10.63
C ILE A 267 17.32 6.80 11.75
N ALA A 268 18.32 5.97 11.41
CA ALA A 268 19.18 5.32 12.38
C ALA A 268 19.87 6.37 13.27
N GLY A 269 20.49 7.38 12.66
CA GLY A 269 21.13 8.48 13.38
C GLY A 269 20.18 9.25 14.31
N ASN A 270 18.96 9.56 13.84
CA ASN A 270 17.94 10.23 14.64
C ASN A 270 17.45 9.38 15.83
N LEU A 271 17.53 8.06 15.72
CA LEU A 271 17.17 7.11 16.77
C LEU A 271 18.37 6.70 17.64
N GLY A 272 19.55 7.29 17.43
CA GLY A 272 20.77 6.94 18.16
C GLY A 272 21.31 5.53 17.84
N ALA A 273 20.90 4.97 16.71
CA ALA A 273 21.35 3.67 16.21
C ALA A 273 22.31 3.82 15.04
N GLU A 274 23.18 2.84 14.81
CA GLU A 274 23.93 2.75 13.55
C GLU A 274 23.20 1.80 12.58
N SER A 275 23.31 2.08 11.29
CA SER A 275 22.68 1.33 10.21
C SER A 275 23.47 0.06 9.87
N THR A 276 22.78 -1.06 9.61
CA THR A 276 23.44 -2.29 9.13
C THR A 276 23.72 -2.23 7.63
N ALA A 277 24.87 -2.78 7.23
CA ALA A 277 25.04 -3.33 5.89
C ALA A 277 24.22 -4.64 5.77
N ASP A 278 22.92 -4.52 5.52
CA ASP A 278 22.03 -5.63 5.14
C ASP A 278 21.63 -5.51 3.65
N ASP A 279 21.27 -6.65 3.05
CA ASP A 279 20.77 -6.74 1.66
C ASP A 279 19.33 -6.19 1.52
N TYR A 280 18.82 -5.50 2.54
CA TYR A 280 17.49 -4.91 2.54
C TYR A 280 17.49 -3.66 1.67
N ASN A 281 16.98 -3.83 0.46
CA ASN A 281 16.97 -2.82 -0.60
C ASN A 281 15.59 -2.21 -0.82
N ASN A 282 14.77 -2.05 0.22
CA ASN A 282 13.57 -1.25 0.07
C ASN A 282 13.91 0.25 0.11
N ILE A 283 13.13 1.05 -0.61
CA ILE A 283 13.20 2.50 -0.64
C ILE A 283 12.10 3.01 0.28
N LEU A 284 12.47 3.68 1.36
CA LEU A 284 11.51 4.32 2.25
C LEU A 284 11.11 5.68 1.70
N PHE A 285 9.82 6.00 1.72
CA PHE A 285 9.29 7.23 1.15
C PHE A 285 8.17 7.84 2.01
N VAL A 286 7.98 9.14 1.85
CA VAL A 286 6.79 9.90 2.27
C VAL A 286 6.31 10.71 1.09
N ALA A 287 5.03 10.67 0.79
CA ALA A 287 4.44 11.39 -0.32
C ALA A 287 3.20 12.18 0.12
N GLU A 288 3.06 13.41 -0.36
CA GLU A 288 1.89 14.26 -0.14
C GLU A 288 1.01 14.27 -1.38
N HIS A 289 -0.29 14.03 -1.21
CA HIS A 289 -1.25 14.04 -2.31
C HIS A 289 -1.59 15.49 -2.74
N LEU A 290 -1.43 15.79 -4.02
CA LEU A 290 -1.58 17.14 -4.56
C LEU A 290 -2.96 17.41 -5.19
N ARG A 291 -3.72 16.35 -5.49
CA ARG A 291 -5.02 16.44 -6.18
C ARG A 291 -6.18 16.33 -5.19
N TYR A 292 -7.35 16.81 -5.60
CA TYR A 292 -8.59 16.55 -4.89
C TYR A 292 -9.02 15.10 -5.13
N SER A 293 -9.53 14.45 -4.08
CA SER A 293 -10.16 13.13 -4.24
C SER A 293 -11.44 13.22 -5.08
N ASP A 294 -11.91 12.08 -5.55
CA ASP A 294 -13.19 11.98 -6.26
C ASP A 294 -14.35 12.51 -5.40
N ASP A 295 -14.30 12.33 -4.08
CA ASP A 295 -15.33 12.83 -3.16
C ASP A 295 -15.30 14.34 -2.99
N GLN A 296 -14.11 14.92 -2.95
CA GLN A 296 -13.97 16.38 -2.96
C GLN A 296 -14.50 16.94 -4.28
N MET A 297 -14.09 16.38 -5.41
CA MET A 297 -14.52 16.82 -6.74
C MET A 297 -16.03 16.68 -6.94
N GLU A 298 -16.63 15.59 -6.47
CA GLU A 298 -18.06 15.38 -6.53
C GLU A 298 -18.83 16.36 -5.62
N THR A 299 -18.29 16.69 -4.45
CA THR A 299 -18.86 17.74 -3.59
C THR A 299 -18.85 19.10 -4.29
N TRP A 300 -17.73 19.47 -4.92
CA TRP A 300 -17.63 20.70 -5.71
C TRP A 300 -18.61 20.73 -6.88
N ARG A 301 -18.76 19.61 -7.60
CA ARG A 301 -19.67 19.49 -8.74
C ARG A 301 -21.13 19.72 -8.33
N ARG A 302 -21.57 19.11 -7.23
CA ARG A 302 -22.94 19.28 -6.71
C ARG A 302 -23.21 20.71 -6.26
N GLU A 303 -22.24 21.35 -5.62
CA GLU A 303 -22.40 22.72 -5.17
C GLU A 303 -22.50 23.70 -6.35
N PHE A 304 -21.69 23.48 -7.39
CA PHE A 304 -21.76 24.30 -8.60
C PHE A 304 -23.11 24.17 -9.31
N GLN A 305 -23.66 22.95 -9.41
CA GLN A 305 -24.98 22.72 -9.99
C GLN A 305 -26.10 23.43 -9.22
N ARG A 306 -26.04 23.44 -7.89
CA ARG A 306 -27.03 24.17 -7.07
C ARG A 306 -27.00 25.67 -7.34
N ILE A 307 -25.81 26.25 -7.46
CA ILE A 307 -25.65 27.68 -7.74
C ILE A 307 -26.19 28.03 -9.13
N GLU A 308 -25.99 27.18 -10.13
CA GLU A 308 -26.58 27.38 -11.46
C GLU A 308 -28.12 27.30 -11.43
N GLU A 309 -28.69 26.31 -10.72
CA GLU A 309 -30.13 26.14 -10.57
C GLU A 309 -30.78 27.31 -9.78
N GLU A 310 -30.15 27.82 -8.73
CA GLU A 310 -30.65 28.98 -7.96
C GLU A 310 -30.50 30.30 -8.74
N GLY A 311 -29.44 30.45 -9.54
CA GLY A 311 -29.21 31.64 -10.37
C GLY A 311 -30.19 31.80 -11.53
N ASP A 312 -30.80 30.70 -12.00
CA ASP A 312 -31.83 30.72 -13.04
C ASP A 312 -33.23 31.06 -12.50
N GLU A 313 -33.48 30.96 -11.19
CA GLU A 313 -34.77 31.28 -10.57
C GLU A 313 -34.94 32.77 -10.20
N GLU A 314 -33.86 33.53 -10.00
CA GLU A 314 -33.91 34.98 -9.70
C GLU A 314 -34.07 35.88 -10.96
N GLY A 315 -34.06 35.31 -12.17
CA GLY A 315 -34.07 36.04 -13.44
C GLY A 315 -35.44 36.39 -14.03
N PHE A 316 -36.56 36.02 -13.39
CA PHE A 316 -37.90 36.11 -13.98
C PHE A 316 -38.95 36.83 -13.13
N GLU A 317 -38.56 37.74 -12.24
CA GLU A 317 -39.48 38.67 -11.55
C GLU A 317 -39.22 40.14 -11.93
N GLU A 318 -39.28 40.48 -13.21
CA GLU A 318 -39.55 41.88 -13.65
C GLU A 318 -40.06 41.89 -15.10
N LEU A 319 -41.37 41.67 -15.27
CA LEU A 319 -42.16 41.96 -16.47
C LEU A 319 -43.39 42.78 -16.12
#